data_AF-A0A1F7PNF2-F1
#
_entry.id   AF-A0A1F7PNF2-F1
#
_cell.length_a   1.000
_cell.length_b   1.000
_cell.length_c   1.000
_cell.angle_alpha   90.00
_cell.angle_beta   90.00
_cell.angle_gamma   90.00
#
_symmetry.space_group_name_H-M   'P 1'
#
loop_
_entity.id
_entity.type
_entity.pdbx_description
1 polymer ?
#
loop_
_entity_poly.entity_id
_entity_poly.type
_entity_poly.pdbx_seq_one_letter_code
_entity_poly.pdbx_strand_id
1 'polypeptide(L)'
;MTLLAGFLDVLLRGLALVALSASVGGVGYALWALRPLGRRSAPGEAAARRALGLIVAGALVLAASRLVVLTVLQPWTLADETGRWALREFLSTGFARAGLVSVVLALGLAVCAAWLRSRPASAGGWTCAAAISLLLLGNAAWLAHATSRLEGRAPLMAVTVFHEAGAVIWVGGVIHLMAFWRLRASWRISRGQEEADRLGAAVLGRFSALALVGVGLVVGPGLFLARHYVGGWGALIGTGYGIMVVTKVALLGAVLVLGALNFLVVGRGAGSGPAEGATARLRALVEAEVGIGLTVLLSAASLTSLPPAVDVVADLATPAEVAGRFLPAMPRLTSPPVGQLLAAAAPIADTLGTRQPEEYAWSEYNHHAAGMFVFAMGVLAVLERAGRPRWARHWPLLFLGLAAFMFIRNDPRAWPLGPAGFWESMALPDVLQHRLAVLLVVALGLFEWLVRIGRLGRPGWRLVFPLLCAVGGAVLLTHSHAMFNLKAEFLAEVSHAPMGILAVLMGWGRWIELRLPEGASGVPGWVWALSMGLIGAILLVYRET
;
A
#
# COMPACT_ATOMS: atom_id res chain seq x y z
N MET A 1 18.15 6.29 -14.35
CA MET A 1 16.97 7.12 -14.72
C MET A 1 15.71 6.27 -14.92
N THR A 2 15.78 5.18 -15.70
CA THR A 2 14.67 4.23 -15.94
C THR A 2 14.09 3.60 -14.68
N LEU A 3 14.93 3.17 -13.72
CA LEU A 3 14.47 2.61 -12.43
C LEU A 3 13.64 3.59 -11.59
N LEU A 4 14.04 4.87 -11.54
CA LEU A 4 13.31 5.91 -10.83
C LEU A 4 11.95 6.18 -11.50
N ALA A 5 11.93 6.25 -12.83
CA ALA A 5 10.70 6.45 -13.59
C ALA A 5 9.71 5.29 -13.39
N GLY A 6 10.19 4.03 -13.39
CA GLY A 6 9.38 2.86 -13.12
C GLY A 6 8.79 2.85 -11.70
N PHE A 7 9.61 3.17 -10.69
CA PHE A 7 9.13 3.29 -9.31
C PHE A 7 8.04 4.38 -9.15
N LEU A 8 8.26 5.56 -9.74
CA LEU A 8 7.28 6.65 -9.72
C LEU A 8 6.00 6.28 -10.47
N ASP A 9 6.09 5.51 -11.56
CA ASP A 9 4.94 5.03 -12.33
C ASP A 9 4.05 4.12 -11.48
N VAL A 10 4.63 3.14 -10.78
CA VAL A 10 3.89 2.24 -9.87
C VAL A 10 3.23 3.02 -8.74
N LEU A 11 3.94 3.96 -8.11
CA LEU A 11 3.38 4.80 -7.05
C LEU A 11 2.21 5.67 -7.53
N LEU A 12 2.34 6.32 -8.69
CA LEU A 12 1.26 7.15 -9.25
C LEU A 12 0.06 6.32 -9.71
N ARG A 13 0.28 5.10 -10.23
CA ARG A 13 -0.81 4.15 -10.52
C ARG A 13 -1.53 3.72 -9.25
N GLY A 14 -0.79 3.45 -8.18
CA GLY A 14 -1.34 3.17 -6.85
C GLY A 14 -2.17 4.35 -6.32
N LEU A 15 -1.64 5.57 -6.40
CA LEU A 15 -2.36 6.79 -6.04
C LEU A 15 -3.62 6.97 -6.90
N ALA A 16 -3.57 6.66 -8.19
CA ALA A 16 -4.72 6.70 -9.09
C ALA A 16 -5.81 5.70 -8.67
N LEU A 17 -5.47 4.48 -8.24
CA LEU A 17 -6.43 3.50 -7.72
C LEU A 17 -7.10 3.96 -6.41
N VAL A 18 -6.33 4.58 -5.51
CA VAL A 18 -6.85 5.21 -4.29
C VAL A 18 -7.81 6.35 -4.63
N ALA A 19 -7.43 7.20 -5.59
CA ALA A 19 -8.22 8.34 -6.03
C ALA A 19 -9.50 7.92 -6.77
N LEU A 20 -9.44 6.85 -7.58
CA LEU A 20 -10.61 6.20 -8.18
C LEU A 20 -11.55 5.65 -7.11
N SER A 21 -11.00 4.97 -6.10
CA SER A 21 -11.77 4.47 -4.95
C SER A 21 -12.47 5.61 -4.21
N ALA A 22 -11.76 6.69 -3.90
CA ALA A 22 -12.34 7.86 -3.24
C ALA A 22 -13.37 8.61 -4.11
N SER A 23 -13.26 8.59 -5.43
CA SER A 23 -14.22 9.27 -6.30
C SER A 23 -15.42 8.39 -6.63
N VAL A 24 -15.21 7.33 -7.40
CA VAL A 24 -16.27 6.42 -7.85
C VAL A 24 -16.90 5.64 -6.69
N GLY A 25 -16.09 5.13 -5.76
CA GLY A 25 -16.59 4.48 -4.55
C GLY A 25 -17.36 5.44 -3.65
N GLY A 26 -16.96 6.72 -3.62
CA GLY A 26 -17.68 7.79 -2.94
C GLY A 26 -19.07 8.04 -3.53
N VAL A 27 -19.23 7.98 -4.85
CA VAL A 27 -20.55 8.06 -5.52
C VAL A 27 -21.43 6.89 -5.10
N GLY A 28 -20.92 5.66 -5.15
CA GLY A 28 -21.64 4.47 -4.70
C GLY A 28 -22.05 4.55 -3.22
N TYR A 29 -21.13 4.95 -2.34
CA TYR A 29 -21.40 5.17 -0.92
C TYR A 29 -22.48 6.24 -0.70
N ALA A 30 -22.41 7.37 -1.38
CA ALA A 30 -23.38 8.44 -1.20
C ALA A 30 -24.78 8.03 -1.67
N LEU A 31 -24.89 7.37 -2.83
CA LEU A 31 -26.16 6.88 -3.37
C LEU A 31 -26.81 5.82 -2.46
N TRP A 32 -26.01 4.88 -1.94
CA TRP A 32 -26.51 3.75 -1.16
C TRP A 32 -26.69 4.05 0.33
N ALA A 33 -25.67 4.64 0.96
CA ALA A 33 -25.62 4.82 2.41
C ALA A 33 -26.18 6.16 2.89
N LEU A 34 -26.02 7.26 2.12
CA LEU A 34 -26.41 8.60 2.56
C LEU A 34 -27.76 9.08 2.00
N ARG A 35 -28.01 8.93 0.69
CA ARG A 35 -29.21 9.51 0.05
C ARG A 35 -30.55 9.03 0.62
N PRO A 36 -30.72 7.75 1.03
CA PRO A 36 -31.95 7.31 1.67
C PRO A 36 -32.28 8.08 2.96
N LEU A 37 -31.29 8.68 3.62
CA LEU A 37 -31.43 9.45 4.86
C LEU A 37 -31.58 10.97 4.62
N GLY A 38 -31.21 11.44 3.42
CA GLY A 38 -30.85 12.82 3.16
C GLY A 38 -31.74 13.59 2.19
N ARG A 39 -32.81 13.01 1.63
CA ARG A 39 -33.67 13.79 0.69
C ARG A 39 -34.35 15.00 1.35
N ARG A 40 -34.37 15.10 2.69
CA ARG A 40 -35.09 16.15 3.45
C ARG A 40 -34.47 16.54 4.81
N SER A 41 -33.23 16.16 5.13
CA SER A 41 -32.61 16.46 6.45
C SER A 41 -31.30 17.24 6.33
N ALA A 42 -31.13 18.29 7.15
CA ALA A 42 -29.92 19.12 7.15
C ALA A 42 -28.62 18.31 7.45
N PRO A 43 -28.62 17.33 8.37
CA PRO A 43 -27.46 16.45 8.57
C PRO A 43 -27.16 15.59 7.33
N GLY A 44 -28.18 15.03 6.68
CA GLY A 44 -28.01 14.23 5.47
C GLY A 44 -27.38 15.02 4.32
N GLU A 45 -27.80 16.26 4.11
CA GLU A 45 -27.19 17.15 3.12
C GLU A 45 -25.76 17.54 3.45
N ALA A 46 -25.44 17.77 4.73
CA ALA A 46 -24.08 18.07 5.16
C ALA A 46 -23.15 16.87 4.98
N ALA A 47 -23.62 15.65 5.25
CA ALA A 47 -22.89 14.41 4.93
C ALA A 47 -22.66 14.26 3.42
N ALA A 48 -23.69 14.48 2.60
CA ALA A 48 -23.58 14.43 1.15
C ALA A 48 -22.58 15.46 0.61
N ARG A 49 -22.59 16.71 1.12
CA ARG A 49 -21.63 17.75 0.75
C ARG A 49 -20.20 17.38 1.13
N ARG A 50 -20.00 16.75 2.30
CA ARG A 50 -18.68 16.26 2.73
C ARG A 50 -18.19 15.15 1.81
N ALA A 51 -19.04 14.18 1.46
CA ALA A 51 -18.73 13.12 0.50
C ALA A 51 -18.38 13.71 -0.87
N LEU A 52 -19.20 14.62 -1.41
CA LEU A 52 -18.95 15.28 -2.69
C LEU A 52 -17.62 16.05 -2.70
N GLY A 53 -17.22 16.69 -1.59
CA GLY A 53 -15.90 17.30 -1.48
C GLY A 53 -14.74 16.31 -1.63
N LEU A 54 -14.87 15.10 -1.08
CA LEU A 54 -13.89 14.03 -1.26
C LEU A 54 -13.94 13.42 -2.66
N ILE A 55 -15.13 13.30 -3.25
CA ILE A 55 -15.30 12.82 -4.62
C ILE A 55 -14.60 13.78 -5.60
N VAL A 56 -14.77 15.10 -5.44
CA VAL A 56 -14.07 16.11 -6.24
C VAL A 56 -12.56 15.98 -6.08
N ALA A 57 -12.05 15.92 -4.84
CA ALA A 57 -10.62 15.79 -4.60
C ALA A 57 -10.05 14.50 -5.20
N GLY A 58 -10.73 13.36 -5.01
CA GLY A 58 -10.35 12.08 -5.60
C GLY A 58 -10.37 12.11 -7.13
N ALA A 59 -11.38 12.71 -7.75
CA ALA A 59 -11.47 12.80 -9.20
C ALA A 59 -10.37 13.70 -9.81
N LEU A 60 -10.03 14.81 -9.14
CA LEU A 60 -8.92 15.68 -9.56
C LEU A 60 -7.55 14.99 -9.39
N VAL A 61 -7.32 14.29 -8.28
CA VAL A 61 -6.08 13.51 -8.07
C VAL A 61 -5.97 12.39 -9.09
N LEU A 62 -7.07 11.70 -9.41
CA LEU A 62 -7.10 10.68 -10.46
C LEU A 62 -6.69 11.28 -11.81
N ALA A 63 -7.31 12.40 -12.20
CA ALA A 63 -6.98 13.09 -13.46
C ALA A 63 -5.51 13.52 -13.50
N ALA A 64 -4.99 14.13 -12.43
CA ALA A 64 -3.62 14.59 -12.33
C ALA A 64 -2.61 13.43 -12.40
N SER A 65 -2.82 12.36 -11.63
CA SER A 65 -1.94 11.17 -11.65
C SER A 65 -1.91 10.52 -13.03
N ARG A 66 -3.07 10.38 -13.69
CA ARG A 66 -3.13 9.83 -15.05
C ARG A 66 -2.43 10.73 -16.07
N LEU A 67 -2.61 12.05 -15.97
CA LEU A 67 -1.96 13.00 -16.86
C LEU A 67 -0.43 12.93 -16.74
N VAL A 68 0.11 12.95 -15.51
CA VAL A 68 1.56 12.85 -15.28
C VAL A 68 2.12 11.52 -15.79
N VAL A 69 1.44 10.41 -15.56
CA VAL A 69 1.85 9.10 -16.09
C VAL A 69 1.92 9.14 -17.62
N LEU A 70 0.89 9.69 -18.29
CA LEU A 70 0.78 9.68 -19.74
C LEU A 70 1.72 10.68 -20.44
N THR A 71 1.98 11.85 -19.84
CA THR A 71 2.73 12.94 -20.51
C THR A 71 4.18 13.04 -20.06
N VAL A 72 4.52 12.49 -18.88
CA VAL A 72 5.87 12.57 -18.31
C VAL A 72 6.48 11.19 -18.15
N LEU A 73 5.90 10.32 -17.32
CA LEU A 73 6.59 9.08 -16.92
C LEU A 73 6.71 8.07 -18.07
N GLN A 74 5.62 7.77 -18.79
CA GLN A 74 5.65 6.79 -19.88
C GLN A 74 6.53 7.25 -21.06
N PRO A 75 6.44 8.50 -21.54
CA PRO A 75 7.38 9.00 -22.55
C PRO A 75 8.84 9.02 -22.07
N TRP A 76 9.09 9.27 -20.78
CA TRP A 76 10.44 9.22 -20.22
C TRP A 76 10.99 7.79 -20.15
N THR A 77 10.18 6.80 -19.77
CA THR A 77 10.58 5.38 -19.79
C THR A 77 10.82 4.87 -21.22
N LEU A 78 10.15 5.46 -22.21
CA LEU A 78 10.26 5.10 -23.63
C LEU A 78 11.21 6.03 -24.40
N ALA A 79 12.03 6.84 -23.72
CA ALA A 79 12.99 7.71 -24.38
C ALA A 79 14.03 6.88 -25.14
N ASP A 80 14.37 7.31 -26.35
CA ASP A 80 15.39 6.62 -27.16
C ASP A 80 16.81 6.86 -26.62
N GLU A 81 17.82 6.24 -27.27
CA GLU A 81 19.23 6.38 -26.90
C GLU A 81 19.75 7.83 -26.94
N THR A 82 19.06 8.71 -27.68
CA THR A 82 19.36 10.14 -27.76
C THR A 82 18.64 10.96 -26.68
N GLY A 83 17.79 10.33 -25.87
CA GLY A 83 16.97 10.95 -24.85
C GLY A 83 15.69 11.60 -25.37
N ARG A 84 15.31 11.38 -26.64
CA ARG A 84 14.10 11.95 -27.22
C ARG A 84 12.85 11.19 -26.77
N TRP A 85 11.84 11.93 -26.32
CA TRP A 85 10.58 11.34 -25.85
C TRP A 85 9.63 11.11 -27.03
N ALA A 86 9.26 9.84 -27.27
CA ALA A 86 8.33 9.42 -28.32
C ALA A 86 6.85 9.69 -27.96
N LEU A 87 6.55 10.93 -27.55
CA LEU A 87 5.23 11.31 -27.02
C LEU A 87 4.13 11.14 -28.07
N ARG A 88 4.38 11.51 -29.33
CA ARG A 88 3.38 11.44 -30.40
C ARG A 88 3.01 9.99 -30.69
N GLU A 89 4.00 9.13 -30.79
CA GLU A 89 3.88 7.70 -31.05
C GLU A 89 3.15 7.03 -29.89
N PHE A 90 3.54 7.32 -28.65
CA PHE A 90 2.86 6.83 -27.46
C PHE A 90 1.38 7.24 -27.40
N LEU A 91 1.05 8.51 -27.65
CA LEU A 91 -0.34 9.00 -27.63
C LEU A 91 -1.22 8.40 -28.74
N SER A 92 -0.62 7.78 -29.76
CA SER A 92 -1.35 7.07 -30.80
C SER A 92 -1.85 5.69 -30.35
N THR A 93 -1.30 5.14 -29.27
CA THR A 93 -1.64 3.81 -28.75
C THR A 93 -3.04 3.77 -28.12
N GLY A 94 -3.67 2.59 -28.15
CA GLY A 94 -4.97 2.36 -27.49
C GLY A 94 -4.91 2.61 -25.98
N PHE A 95 -3.81 2.23 -25.34
CA PHE A 95 -3.58 2.47 -23.91
C PHE A 95 -3.57 3.97 -23.58
N ALA A 96 -2.81 4.78 -24.32
CA ALA A 96 -2.74 6.21 -24.07
C ALA A 96 -4.08 6.91 -24.31
N ARG A 97 -4.81 6.52 -25.37
CA ARG A 97 -6.16 7.03 -25.65
C ARG A 97 -7.16 6.69 -24.56
N ALA A 98 -7.18 5.44 -24.08
CA ALA A 98 -8.02 5.05 -22.94
C ALA A 98 -7.63 5.80 -21.65
N GLY A 99 -6.33 6.09 -21.48
CA GLY A 99 -5.83 6.93 -20.41
C GLY A 99 -6.37 8.37 -20.49
N LEU A 100 -6.35 8.97 -21.67
CA LEU A 100 -6.92 10.31 -21.91
C LEU A 100 -8.44 10.35 -21.69
N VAL A 101 -9.17 9.31 -22.11
CA VAL A 101 -10.60 9.17 -21.81
C VAL A 101 -10.82 9.12 -20.29
N SER A 102 -9.99 8.37 -19.56
CA SER A 102 -10.04 8.36 -18.09
C SER A 102 -9.85 9.75 -17.48
N VAL A 103 -8.92 10.55 -18.01
CA VAL A 103 -8.69 11.95 -17.56
C VAL A 103 -9.94 12.79 -17.80
N VAL A 104 -10.52 12.75 -19.00
CA VAL A 104 -11.73 13.52 -19.34
C VAL A 104 -12.90 13.13 -18.45
N LEU A 105 -13.14 11.84 -18.26
CA LEU A 105 -14.21 11.34 -17.41
C LEU A 105 -13.99 11.72 -15.93
N ALA A 106 -12.76 11.66 -15.43
CA ALA A 106 -12.42 12.06 -14.07
C ALA A 106 -12.65 13.57 -13.87
N LEU A 107 -12.23 14.43 -14.81
CA LEU A 107 -12.52 15.86 -14.77
C LEU A 107 -14.04 16.14 -14.85
N GLY A 108 -14.75 15.41 -15.71
CA GLY A 108 -16.22 15.48 -15.80
C GLY A 108 -16.90 15.11 -14.48
N LEU A 109 -16.43 14.07 -13.80
CA LEU A 109 -16.92 13.69 -12.47
C LEU A 109 -16.63 14.79 -11.44
N ALA A 110 -15.43 15.39 -11.46
CA ALA A 110 -15.08 16.48 -10.56
C ALA A 110 -16.01 17.69 -10.75
N VAL A 111 -16.28 18.10 -12.00
CA VAL A 111 -17.21 19.19 -12.31
C VAL A 111 -18.63 18.85 -11.87
N CYS A 112 -19.12 17.65 -12.22
CA CYS A 112 -20.46 17.18 -11.84
C CYS A 112 -20.62 17.15 -10.30
N ALA A 113 -19.64 16.61 -9.58
CA ALA A 113 -19.65 16.53 -8.12
C ALA A 113 -19.55 17.90 -7.46
N ALA A 114 -18.75 18.82 -8.01
CA ALA A 114 -18.67 20.20 -7.54
C ALA A 114 -20.01 20.94 -7.70
N TRP A 115 -20.67 20.77 -8.85
CA TRP A 115 -22.01 21.28 -9.08
C TRP A 115 -23.03 20.68 -8.11
N LEU A 116 -23.02 19.35 -7.93
CA LEU A 116 -23.86 18.64 -6.97
C LEU A 116 -23.66 19.11 -5.53
N ARG A 117 -22.46 19.56 -5.16
CA ARG A 117 -22.18 20.05 -3.80
C ARG A 117 -23.02 21.28 -3.43
N SER A 118 -23.39 22.09 -4.42
CA SER A 118 -24.34 23.21 -4.25
C SER A 118 -25.81 22.77 -4.34
N ARG A 119 -26.09 21.60 -4.93
CA ARG A 119 -27.45 21.08 -5.22
C ARG A 119 -27.57 19.60 -4.85
N PRO A 120 -27.32 19.20 -3.58
CA PRO A 120 -27.21 17.79 -3.20
C PRO A 120 -28.50 16.98 -3.41
N ALA A 121 -29.65 17.66 -3.49
CA ALA A 121 -30.94 17.04 -3.76
C ALA A 121 -31.17 16.68 -5.26
N SER A 122 -30.38 17.20 -6.20
CA SER A 122 -30.64 17.03 -7.64
C SER A 122 -30.56 15.58 -8.10
N ALA A 123 -31.68 14.99 -8.51
CA ALA A 123 -31.70 13.62 -9.04
C ALA A 123 -30.85 13.48 -10.31
N GLY A 124 -31.01 14.41 -11.27
CA GLY A 124 -30.27 14.39 -12.54
C GLY A 124 -28.75 14.50 -12.37
N GLY A 125 -28.27 15.31 -11.41
CA GLY A 125 -26.85 15.39 -11.12
C GLY A 125 -26.28 14.08 -10.59
N TRP A 126 -26.99 13.40 -9.68
CA TRP A 126 -26.55 12.10 -9.16
C TRP A 126 -26.61 11.00 -10.23
N THR A 127 -27.60 11.03 -11.13
CA THR A 127 -27.65 10.15 -12.30
C THR A 127 -26.45 10.39 -13.23
N CYS A 128 -26.10 11.66 -13.49
CA CYS A 128 -24.93 12.02 -14.27
C CYS A 128 -23.63 11.53 -13.61
N ALA A 129 -23.44 11.78 -12.31
CA ALA A 129 -22.28 11.31 -11.56
C ALA A 129 -22.17 9.77 -11.57
N ALA A 130 -23.30 9.06 -11.44
CA ALA A 130 -23.35 7.60 -11.54
C ALA A 130 -22.97 7.11 -12.94
N ALA A 131 -23.50 7.74 -14.00
CA ALA A 131 -23.17 7.39 -15.37
C ALA A 131 -21.67 7.59 -15.67
N ILE A 132 -21.09 8.73 -15.28
CA ILE A 132 -19.65 8.98 -15.43
C ILE A 132 -18.83 7.95 -14.64
N SER A 133 -19.28 7.59 -13.43
CA SER A 133 -18.62 6.58 -12.61
C SER A 133 -18.62 5.19 -13.26
N LEU A 134 -19.74 4.79 -13.87
CA LEU A 134 -19.83 3.54 -14.63
C LEU A 134 -18.93 3.56 -15.87
N LEU A 135 -18.85 4.70 -16.58
CA LEU A 135 -17.94 4.86 -17.70
C LEU A 135 -16.47 4.80 -17.26
N LEU A 136 -16.10 5.37 -16.12
CA LEU A 136 -14.76 5.26 -15.55
C LEU A 136 -14.39 3.80 -15.25
N LEU A 137 -15.30 3.05 -14.61
CA LEU A 137 -15.11 1.62 -14.33
C LEU A 137 -14.98 0.81 -15.63
N GLY A 138 -15.85 1.06 -16.62
CA GLY A 138 -15.77 0.40 -17.92
C GLY A 138 -14.47 0.72 -18.67
N ASN A 139 -13.99 1.96 -18.59
CA ASN A 139 -12.74 2.38 -19.21
C ASN A 139 -11.52 1.66 -18.61
N ALA A 140 -11.57 1.27 -17.34
CA ALA A 140 -10.45 0.61 -16.68
C ALA A 140 -10.09 -0.76 -17.29
N ALA A 141 -11.05 -1.42 -17.96
CA ALA A 141 -10.80 -2.65 -18.72
C ALA A 141 -9.74 -2.49 -19.83
N TRP A 142 -9.65 -1.29 -20.41
CA TRP A 142 -8.68 -0.94 -21.47
C TRP A 142 -7.30 -0.58 -20.91
N LEU A 143 -7.18 -0.46 -19.60
CA LEU A 143 -5.94 -0.13 -18.89
C LEU A 143 -5.35 -1.34 -18.14
N ALA A 144 -5.95 -2.53 -18.32
CA ALA A 144 -5.58 -3.77 -17.64
C ALA A 144 -5.00 -4.80 -18.62
N HIS A 145 -4.30 -5.81 -18.11
CA HIS A 145 -3.74 -6.93 -18.92
C HIS A 145 -4.78 -7.60 -19.82
N ALA A 146 -6.06 -7.59 -19.42
CA ALA A 146 -7.14 -8.18 -20.19
C ALA A 146 -7.18 -7.67 -21.64
N THR A 147 -6.89 -6.38 -21.88
CA THR A 147 -6.95 -5.78 -23.22
C THR A 147 -5.93 -6.35 -24.20
N SER A 148 -4.79 -6.85 -23.71
CA SER A 148 -3.72 -7.41 -24.53
C SER A 148 -3.81 -8.93 -24.70
N ARG A 149 -4.76 -9.60 -24.03
CA ARG A 149 -4.96 -11.05 -24.19
C ARG A 149 -5.43 -11.39 -25.60
N LEU A 150 -4.88 -12.47 -26.16
CA LEU A 150 -5.28 -13.04 -27.44
C LEU A 150 -6.55 -13.90 -27.28
N GLU A 151 -6.61 -14.67 -26.21
CA GLU A 151 -7.75 -15.54 -25.87
C GLU A 151 -8.53 -14.97 -24.69
N GLY A 152 -9.85 -15.15 -24.70
CA GLY A 152 -10.71 -14.75 -23.56
C GLY A 152 -10.69 -13.25 -23.23
N ARG A 153 -10.27 -12.39 -24.15
CA ARG A 153 -10.14 -10.93 -23.94
C ARG A 153 -11.39 -10.30 -23.32
N ALA A 154 -12.53 -10.44 -23.99
CA ALA A 154 -13.79 -9.82 -23.54
C ALA A 154 -14.25 -10.29 -22.15
N PRO A 155 -14.31 -11.60 -21.84
CA PRO A 155 -14.67 -12.04 -20.49
C PRO A 155 -13.63 -11.60 -19.43
N LEU A 156 -12.33 -11.64 -19.73
CA LEU A 156 -11.31 -11.15 -18.80
C LEU A 156 -11.44 -9.65 -18.53
N MET A 157 -11.79 -8.86 -19.55
CA MET A 157 -12.07 -7.43 -19.41
C MET A 157 -13.28 -7.20 -18.50
N ALA A 158 -14.39 -7.91 -18.73
CA ALA A 158 -15.60 -7.79 -17.91
C ALA A 158 -15.34 -8.19 -16.44
N VAL A 159 -14.66 -9.31 -16.21
CA VAL A 159 -14.32 -9.76 -14.85
C VAL A 159 -13.37 -8.79 -14.16
N THR A 160 -12.44 -8.18 -14.90
CA THR A 160 -11.57 -7.13 -14.36
C THR A 160 -12.38 -5.94 -13.85
N VAL A 161 -13.37 -5.47 -14.61
CA VAL A 161 -14.26 -4.37 -14.19
C VAL A 161 -15.04 -4.76 -12.94
N PHE A 162 -15.56 -5.97 -12.83
CA PHE A 162 -16.26 -6.43 -11.63
C PHE A 162 -15.33 -6.49 -10.40
N HIS A 163 -14.12 -7.02 -10.57
CA HIS A 163 -13.11 -7.06 -9.51
C HIS A 163 -12.77 -5.67 -8.98
N GLU A 164 -12.49 -4.74 -9.91
CA GLU A 164 -12.17 -3.35 -9.58
C GLU A 164 -13.35 -2.60 -8.97
N ALA A 165 -14.57 -2.80 -9.49
CA ALA A 165 -15.78 -2.21 -8.92
C ALA A 165 -15.96 -2.62 -7.45
N GLY A 166 -15.73 -3.90 -7.12
CA GLY A 166 -15.75 -4.39 -5.74
C GLY A 166 -14.76 -3.66 -4.85
N ALA A 167 -13.51 -3.54 -5.30
CA ALA A 167 -12.45 -2.87 -4.55
C ALA A 167 -12.72 -1.37 -4.36
N VAL A 168 -13.13 -0.69 -5.43
CA VAL A 168 -13.46 0.74 -5.44
C VAL A 168 -14.64 1.05 -4.53
N ILE A 169 -15.72 0.27 -4.60
CA ILE A 169 -16.90 0.44 -3.74
C ILE A 169 -16.55 0.21 -2.27
N TRP A 170 -15.82 -0.87 -1.97
CA TRP A 170 -15.49 -1.22 -0.60
C TRP A 170 -14.51 -0.23 0.02
N VAL A 171 -13.30 -0.11 -0.52
CA VAL A 171 -12.24 0.75 0.04
C VAL A 171 -12.67 2.22 -0.02
N GLY A 172 -13.26 2.65 -1.13
CA GLY A 172 -13.82 3.99 -1.28
C GLY A 172 -14.91 4.28 -0.25
N GLY A 173 -15.79 3.32 0.00
CA GLY A 173 -16.83 3.45 1.01
C GLY A 173 -16.28 3.51 2.45
N VAL A 174 -15.23 2.77 2.79
CA VAL A 174 -14.57 2.89 4.11
C VAL A 174 -13.95 4.29 4.28
N ILE A 175 -13.30 4.85 3.24
CA ILE A 175 -12.78 6.23 3.26
C ILE A 175 -13.90 7.24 3.54
N HIS A 176 -15.06 7.07 2.90
CA HIS A 176 -16.20 7.97 3.09
C HIS A 176 -16.89 7.77 4.44
N LEU A 177 -16.94 6.53 4.92
CA LEU A 177 -17.41 6.20 6.26
C LEU A 177 -16.54 6.91 7.31
N MET A 178 -15.21 6.86 7.19
CA MET A 178 -14.28 7.58 8.07
C MET A 178 -14.56 9.09 8.07
N ALA A 179 -14.77 9.68 6.89
CA ALA A 179 -15.08 11.10 6.76
C ALA A 179 -16.43 11.47 7.40
N PHE A 180 -17.43 10.61 7.23
CA PHE A 180 -18.74 10.73 7.87
C PHE A 180 -18.61 10.63 9.40
N TRP A 181 -17.82 9.69 9.93
CA TRP A 181 -17.60 9.55 11.37
C TRP A 181 -16.98 10.79 12.01
N ARG A 182 -16.02 11.43 11.33
CA ARG A 182 -15.44 12.71 11.78
C ARG A 182 -16.48 13.82 11.82
N LEU A 183 -17.35 13.90 10.82
CA LEU A 183 -18.44 14.88 10.77
C LEU A 183 -19.48 14.60 11.87
N ARG A 184 -19.88 13.35 12.06
CA ARG A 184 -20.80 12.91 13.12
C ARG A 184 -20.29 13.28 14.52
N ALA A 185 -18.98 13.17 14.77
CA ALA A 185 -18.41 13.56 16.06
C ALA A 185 -18.71 15.02 16.42
N SER A 186 -18.72 15.93 15.43
CA SER A 186 -19.10 17.33 15.63
C SER A 186 -20.60 17.50 15.92
N TRP A 187 -21.46 16.65 15.34
CA TRP A 187 -22.90 16.71 15.55
C TRP A 187 -23.35 16.16 16.88
N ARG A 188 -22.61 15.21 17.47
CA ARG A 188 -22.88 14.75 18.84
C ARG A 188 -22.86 15.92 19.83
N ILE A 189 -21.99 16.91 19.60
CA ILE A 189 -21.87 18.11 20.43
C ILE A 189 -22.98 19.11 20.09
N SER A 190 -23.23 19.38 18.81
CA SER A 190 -24.12 20.48 18.38
C SER A 190 -25.61 20.13 18.24
N ARG A 191 -25.95 18.86 18.03
CA ARG A 191 -27.33 18.38 17.77
C ARG A 191 -27.83 17.34 18.77
N GLY A 192 -27.00 16.98 19.74
CA GLY A 192 -27.30 15.94 20.71
C GLY A 192 -26.84 14.55 20.25
N GLN A 193 -26.52 13.74 21.25
CA GLN A 193 -25.92 12.43 21.08
C GLN A 193 -26.84 11.43 20.38
N GLU A 194 -28.12 11.38 20.76
CA GLU A 194 -29.07 10.38 20.25
C GLU A 194 -29.34 10.50 18.74
N GLU A 195 -29.51 11.72 18.22
CA GLU A 195 -29.73 11.93 16.78
C GLU A 195 -28.51 11.51 15.96
N ALA A 196 -27.32 11.92 16.40
CA ALA A 196 -26.06 11.55 15.76
C ALA A 196 -25.81 10.03 15.79
N ASP A 197 -26.22 9.35 16.86
CA ASP A 197 -26.05 7.91 17.05
C ASP A 197 -27.01 7.11 16.15
N ARG A 198 -28.27 7.53 16.07
CA ARG A 198 -29.26 6.93 15.14
C ARG A 198 -28.84 7.05 13.68
N LEU A 199 -28.39 8.24 13.26
CA LEU A 199 -27.85 8.46 11.91
C LEU A 199 -26.60 7.60 11.66
N GLY A 200 -25.71 7.51 12.65
CA GLY A 200 -24.51 6.67 12.60
C GLY A 200 -24.84 5.20 12.36
N ALA A 201 -25.75 4.64 13.15
CA ALA A 201 -26.19 3.25 13.00
C ALA A 201 -26.83 2.98 11.63
N ALA A 202 -27.68 3.89 11.14
CA ALA A 202 -28.33 3.75 9.85
C ALA A 202 -27.35 3.78 8.66
N VAL A 203 -26.37 4.68 8.69
CA VAL A 203 -25.30 4.74 7.67
C VAL A 203 -24.42 3.50 7.74
N LEU A 204 -24.04 3.07 8.94
CA LEU A 204 -23.18 1.91 9.15
C LEU A 204 -23.83 0.60 8.69
N GLY A 205 -25.11 0.39 9.00
CA GLY A 205 -25.85 -0.80 8.55
C GLY A 205 -25.96 -0.87 7.01
N ARG A 206 -26.28 0.26 6.36
CA ARG A 206 -26.33 0.34 4.90
C ARG A 206 -24.97 0.13 4.25
N PHE A 207 -23.94 0.75 4.79
CA PHE A 207 -22.58 0.56 4.29
C PHE A 207 -22.11 -0.89 4.49
N SER A 208 -22.46 -1.53 5.61
CA SER A 208 -22.09 -2.94 5.85
C SER A 208 -22.64 -3.87 4.76
N ALA A 209 -23.89 -3.66 4.32
CA ALA A 209 -24.46 -4.41 3.20
C ALA A 209 -23.70 -4.15 1.87
N LEU A 210 -23.38 -2.88 1.60
CA LEU A 210 -22.60 -2.51 0.41
C LEU A 210 -21.17 -3.10 0.44
N ALA A 211 -20.55 -3.13 1.61
CA ALA A 211 -19.22 -3.70 1.82
C ALA A 211 -19.22 -5.21 1.57
N LEU A 212 -20.25 -5.95 2.01
CA LEU A 212 -20.39 -7.38 1.72
C LEU A 212 -20.50 -7.66 0.21
N VAL A 213 -21.27 -6.86 -0.53
CA VAL A 213 -21.33 -6.94 -2.00
C VAL A 213 -19.96 -6.64 -2.61
N GLY A 214 -19.29 -5.59 -2.13
CA GLY A 214 -17.93 -5.23 -2.56
C GLY A 214 -16.93 -6.36 -2.35
N VAL A 215 -16.93 -7.00 -1.18
CA VAL A 215 -16.08 -8.16 -0.88
C VAL A 215 -16.37 -9.33 -1.83
N GLY A 216 -17.65 -9.64 -2.09
CA GLY A 216 -18.04 -10.68 -3.05
C GLY A 216 -17.51 -10.40 -4.46
N LEU A 217 -17.60 -9.14 -4.91
CA LEU A 217 -17.06 -8.68 -6.19
C LEU A 217 -15.54 -8.65 -6.24
N VAL A 218 -14.84 -8.50 -5.11
CA VAL A 218 -13.38 -8.64 -5.07
C VAL A 218 -12.99 -10.12 -5.14
N VAL A 219 -13.59 -10.98 -4.31
CA VAL A 219 -13.16 -12.37 -4.16
C VAL A 219 -13.53 -13.22 -5.38
N GLY A 220 -14.78 -13.21 -5.83
CA GLY A 220 -15.24 -14.07 -6.93
C GLY A 220 -14.49 -13.80 -8.24
N PRO A 221 -14.60 -12.58 -8.80
CA PRO A 221 -13.78 -12.13 -9.92
C PRO A 221 -12.27 -12.30 -9.70
N GLY A 222 -11.75 -12.04 -8.50
CA GLY A 222 -10.33 -12.21 -8.18
C GLY A 222 -9.85 -13.65 -8.33
N LEU A 223 -10.63 -14.64 -7.89
CA LEU A 223 -10.34 -16.06 -8.07
C LEU A 223 -10.36 -16.45 -9.55
N PHE A 224 -11.31 -15.93 -10.33
CA PHE A 224 -11.35 -16.15 -11.77
C PHE A 224 -10.11 -15.60 -12.46
N LEU A 225 -9.71 -14.36 -12.15
CA LEU A 225 -8.50 -13.73 -12.72
C LEU A 225 -7.24 -14.48 -12.29
N ALA A 226 -7.13 -14.89 -11.02
CA ALA A 226 -5.98 -15.66 -10.53
C ALA A 226 -5.83 -16.98 -11.28
N ARG A 227 -6.92 -17.70 -11.56
CA ARG A 227 -6.88 -18.92 -12.37
C ARG A 227 -6.31 -18.70 -13.78
N HIS A 228 -6.64 -17.57 -14.42
CA HIS A 228 -6.25 -17.29 -15.81
C HIS A 228 -4.91 -16.58 -15.95
N TYR A 229 -4.49 -15.79 -14.95
CA TYR A 229 -3.22 -15.05 -14.97
C TYR A 229 -2.10 -15.73 -14.20
N VAL A 230 -2.41 -16.66 -13.28
CA VAL A 230 -1.40 -17.45 -12.57
C VAL A 230 -1.21 -18.82 -13.19
N GLY A 231 -2.29 -19.51 -13.57
CA GLY A 231 -2.25 -20.83 -14.21
C GLY A 231 -2.04 -21.99 -13.23
N GLY A 232 -0.96 -21.97 -12.44
CA GLY A 232 -0.61 -23.09 -11.54
C GLY A 232 0.22 -22.72 -10.31
N TRP A 233 0.41 -23.69 -9.40
CA TRP A 233 1.11 -23.49 -8.13
C TRP A 233 2.58 -23.07 -8.29
N GLY A 234 3.28 -23.65 -9.27
CA GLY A 234 4.67 -23.27 -9.57
C GLY A 234 4.78 -21.79 -9.94
N ALA A 235 3.91 -21.29 -10.82
CA ALA A 235 3.88 -19.88 -11.21
C ALA A 235 3.41 -18.96 -10.06
N LEU A 236 2.55 -19.46 -9.15
CA LEU A 236 2.13 -18.71 -7.96
C LEU A 236 3.31 -18.41 -7.03
N ILE A 237 4.25 -19.35 -6.87
CA ILE A 237 5.39 -19.18 -5.96
C ILE A 237 6.72 -18.89 -6.67
N GLY A 238 6.76 -18.92 -8.00
CA GLY A 238 7.99 -18.81 -8.81
C GLY A 238 8.04 -17.56 -9.70
N THR A 239 7.11 -16.62 -9.52
CA THR A 239 7.04 -15.37 -10.29
C THR A 239 6.69 -14.18 -9.38
N GLY A 240 7.14 -12.98 -9.76
CA GLY A 240 6.77 -11.73 -9.07
C GLY A 240 5.25 -11.54 -9.01
N TYR A 241 4.56 -11.81 -10.14
CA TYR A 241 3.11 -11.71 -10.21
C TYR A 241 2.43 -12.64 -9.19
N GLY A 242 2.88 -13.90 -9.12
CA GLY A 242 2.34 -14.90 -8.20
C GLY A 242 2.50 -14.50 -6.72
N ILE A 243 3.71 -14.10 -6.30
CA ILE A 243 3.93 -13.70 -4.90
C ILE A 243 3.18 -12.41 -4.54
N MET A 244 2.99 -11.50 -5.50
CA MET A 244 2.17 -10.31 -5.28
C MET A 244 0.66 -10.65 -5.16
N VAL A 245 0.17 -11.68 -5.87
CA VAL A 245 -1.18 -12.24 -5.61
C VAL A 245 -1.28 -12.78 -4.18
N VAL A 246 -0.29 -13.58 -3.73
CA VAL A 246 -0.26 -14.09 -2.34
C VAL A 246 -0.25 -12.95 -1.33
N THR A 247 0.56 -11.92 -1.58
CA THR A 247 0.64 -10.71 -0.76
C THR A 247 -0.71 -10.01 -0.65
N LYS A 248 -1.41 -9.80 -1.77
CA LYS A 248 -2.76 -9.23 -1.80
C LYS A 248 -3.76 -10.08 -1.04
N VAL A 249 -3.70 -11.41 -1.17
CA VAL A 249 -4.58 -12.33 -0.44
C VAL A 249 -4.33 -12.26 1.07
N ALA A 250 -3.06 -12.19 1.51
CA ALA A 250 -2.70 -12.04 2.91
C ALA A 250 -3.21 -10.71 3.50
N LEU A 251 -2.98 -9.59 2.79
CA LEU A 251 -3.48 -8.27 3.20
C LEU A 251 -5.01 -8.21 3.17
N LEU A 252 -5.65 -8.83 2.18
CA LEU A 252 -7.10 -8.99 2.10
C LEU A 252 -7.63 -9.75 3.31
N GLY A 253 -6.98 -10.87 3.68
CA GLY A 253 -7.31 -11.63 4.89
C GLY A 253 -7.22 -10.76 6.15
N ALA A 254 -6.16 -9.97 6.29
CA ALA A 254 -6.00 -9.07 7.44
C ALA A 254 -7.12 -8.03 7.53
N VAL A 255 -7.48 -7.36 6.43
CA VAL A 255 -8.58 -6.38 6.45
C VAL A 255 -9.96 -7.04 6.61
N LEU A 256 -10.16 -8.26 6.10
CA LEU A 256 -11.39 -9.02 6.33
C LEU A 256 -11.56 -9.43 7.79
N VAL A 257 -10.46 -9.76 8.50
CA VAL A 257 -10.50 -10.00 9.95
C VAL A 257 -10.94 -8.73 10.68
N LEU A 258 -10.39 -7.56 10.32
CA LEU A 258 -10.86 -6.28 10.90
C LEU A 258 -12.34 -6.02 10.59
N GLY A 259 -12.76 -6.29 9.35
CA GLY A 259 -14.15 -6.17 8.90
C GLY A 259 -15.11 -7.07 9.67
N ALA A 260 -14.72 -8.33 9.90
CA ALA A 260 -15.48 -9.28 10.72
C ALA A 260 -15.57 -8.82 12.18
N LEU A 261 -14.47 -8.33 12.76
CA LEU A 261 -14.48 -7.76 14.12
C LEU A 261 -15.41 -6.56 14.21
N ASN A 262 -15.42 -5.69 13.21
CA ASN A 262 -16.34 -4.56 13.12
C ASN A 262 -17.80 -5.03 13.01
N PHE A 263 -18.08 -5.99 12.14
CA PHE A 263 -19.43 -6.57 11.98
C PHE A 263 -19.96 -7.15 13.30
N LEU A 264 -19.12 -7.89 14.04
CA LEU A 264 -19.48 -8.46 15.34
C LEU A 264 -19.73 -7.40 16.42
N VAL A 265 -18.97 -6.31 16.43
CA VAL A 265 -19.18 -5.19 17.37
C VAL A 265 -20.51 -4.49 17.08
N VAL A 266 -20.84 -4.29 15.81
CA VAL A 266 -22.11 -3.67 15.38
C VAL A 266 -23.30 -4.58 15.71
N GLY A 267 -23.20 -5.87 15.42
CA GLY A 267 -24.25 -6.84 15.69
C GLY A 267 -24.59 -7.00 17.18
N ARG A 268 -23.58 -6.92 18.07
CA ARG A 268 -23.78 -6.99 19.53
C ARG A 268 -24.38 -5.71 20.15
N GLY A 269 -24.34 -4.58 19.45
CA GLY A 269 -24.87 -3.28 19.91
C GLY A 269 -26.28 -2.96 19.42
N ALA A 270 -26.97 -3.90 18.76
CA ALA A 270 -28.21 -3.65 18.01
C ALA A 270 -29.49 -3.44 18.85
N GLY A 271 -29.40 -3.24 20.17
CA GLY A 271 -30.57 -3.02 21.06
C GLY A 271 -30.44 -1.86 22.05
N SER A 272 -29.22 -1.44 22.36
CA SER A 272 -28.89 -0.34 23.27
C SER A 272 -27.58 0.24 22.75
N GLY A 273 -27.61 1.49 22.27
CA GLY A 273 -26.55 2.09 21.46
C GLY A 273 -25.13 1.80 21.99
N PRO A 274 -24.13 1.66 21.11
CA PRO A 274 -22.82 1.19 21.50
C PRO A 274 -22.22 2.09 22.60
N ALA A 275 -21.87 1.47 23.73
CA ALA A 275 -21.14 2.13 24.81
C ALA A 275 -19.92 2.89 24.25
N GLU A 276 -19.47 3.94 24.95
CA GLU A 276 -18.40 4.83 24.47
C GLU A 276 -17.13 4.06 24.05
N GLY A 277 -16.77 3.00 24.78
CA GLY A 277 -15.67 2.10 24.44
C GLY A 277 -15.85 1.31 23.14
N ALA A 278 -17.07 0.94 22.76
CA ALA A 278 -17.37 0.27 21.49
C ALA A 278 -17.23 1.24 20.30
N THR A 279 -17.56 2.51 20.49
CA THR A 279 -17.37 3.57 19.49
C THR A 279 -15.88 3.85 19.23
N ALA A 280 -15.07 3.92 20.29
CA ALA A 280 -13.62 4.10 20.17
C ALA A 280 -12.96 2.90 19.45
N ARG A 281 -13.39 1.68 19.77
CA ARG A 281 -12.92 0.45 19.11
C ARG A 281 -13.26 0.43 17.62
N LEU A 282 -14.51 0.70 17.26
CA LEU A 282 -14.95 0.76 15.86
C LEU A 282 -14.11 1.78 15.08
N ARG A 283 -13.88 2.96 15.64
CA ARG A 283 -13.05 3.98 15.00
C ARG A 283 -11.62 3.48 14.74
N ALA A 284 -10.97 2.89 15.74
CA ALA A 284 -9.59 2.39 15.61
C ALA A 284 -9.47 1.33 14.51
N LEU A 285 -10.43 0.40 14.46
CA LEU A 285 -10.47 -0.67 13.46
C LEU A 285 -10.75 -0.12 12.07
N VAL A 286 -11.69 0.80 11.89
CA VAL A 286 -11.97 1.44 10.58
C VAL A 286 -10.77 2.28 10.12
N GLU A 287 -10.06 2.98 11.02
CA GLU A 287 -8.80 3.69 10.66
C GLU A 287 -7.75 2.71 10.10
N ALA A 288 -7.60 1.53 10.71
CA ALA A 288 -6.71 0.49 10.22
C ALA A 288 -7.22 -0.20 8.93
N GLU A 289 -8.53 -0.40 8.78
CA GLU A 289 -9.12 -0.92 7.54
C GLU A 289 -8.85 -0.01 6.34
N VAL A 290 -9.00 1.31 6.51
CA VAL A 290 -8.61 2.27 5.47
C VAL A 290 -7.13 2.06 5.13
N GLY A 291 -6.27 2.04 6.14
CA GLY A 291 -4.84 1.85 5.99
C GLY A 291 -4.41 0.61 5.20
N ILE A 292 -4.92 -0.55 5.61
CA ILE A 292 -4.62 -1.83 4.94
C ILE A 292 -5.28 -1.85 3.56
N GLY A 293 -6.51 -1.33 3.42
CA GLY A 293 -7.19 -1.22 2.12
C GLY A 293 -6.41 -0.36 1.11
N LEU A 294 -5.84 0.76 1.55
CA LEU A 294 -4.94 1.57 0.72
C LEU A 294 -3.69 0.78 0.32
N THR A 295 -3.11 0.02 1.25
CA THR A 295 -1.96 -0.86 0.96
C THR A 295 -2.31 -1.95 -0.06
N VAL A 296 -3.51 -2.54 0.02
CA VAL A 296 -4.02 -3.50 -0.97
C VAL A 296 -4.13 -2.86 -2.36
N LEU A 297 -4.64 -1.62 -2.46
CA LEU A 297 -4.69 -0.89 -3.74
C LEU A 297 -3.29 -0.57 -4.29
N LEU A 298 -2.36 -0.18 -3.43
CA LEU A 298 -0.96 0.05 -3.80
C LEU A 298 -0.30 -1.24 -4.32
N SER A 299 -0.45 -2.36 -3.61
CA SER A 299 0.04 -3.67 -4.08
C SER A 299 -0.66 -4.15 -5.37
N ALA A 300 -1.91 -3.73 -5.62
CA ALA A 300 -2.58 -3.98 -6.88
C ALA A 300 -1.92 -3.25 -8.05
N ALA A 301 -1.43 -2.01 -7.84
CA ALA A 301 -0.66 -1.30 -8.85
C ALA A 301 0.67 -2.01 -9.16
N SER A 302 1.38 -2.49 -8.13
CA SER A 302 2.57 -3.34 -8.30
C SER A 302 2.27 -4.61 -9.07
N LEU A 303 1.19 -5.32 -8.72
CA LEU A 303 0.78 -6.53 -9.45
C LEU A 303 0.56 -6.26 -10.95
N THR A 304 -0.07 -5.12 -11.29
CA THR A 304 -0.35 -4.75 -12.68
C THR A 304 0.85 -4.21 -13.46
N SER A 305 1.96 -3.91 -12.79
CA SER A 305 3.23 -3.59 -13.45
C SER A 305 4.06 -4.84 -13.76
N LEU A 306 3.67 -5.99 -13.23
CA LEU A 306 4.32 -7.28 -13.48
C LEU A 306 3.65 -8.01 -14.65
N PRO A 307 4.40 -8.77 -15.46
CA PRO A 307 3.80 -9.65 -16.45
C PRO A 307 2.94 -10.72 -15.75
N PRO A 308 1.75 -11.06 -16.28
CA PRO A 308 0.97 -12.19 -15.76
C PRO A 308 1.83 -13.46 -15.64
N ALA A 309 1.71 -14.21 -14.55
CA ALA A 309 2.58 -15.36 -14.29
C ALA A 309 2.50 -16.43 -15.39
N VAL A 310 1.34 -16.61 -16.03
CA VAL A 310 1.17 -17.52 -17.18
C VAL A 310 2.03 -17.17 -18.38
N ASP A 311 2.46 -15.91 -18.49
CA ASP A 311 3.31 -15.41 -19.58
C ASP A 311 4.81 -15.52 -19.23
N VAL A 312 5.14 -15.84 -17.97
CA VAL A 312 6.53 -16.02 -17.49
C VAL A 312 6.91 -17.50 -17.57
N VAL A 313 7.45 -17.92 -18.72
CA VAL A 313 7.82 -19.32 -18.96
C VAL A 313 9.32 -19.57 -18.78
N ALA A 314 10.17 -18.81 -19.48
CA ALA A 314 11.62 -19.01 -19.44
C ALA A 314 12.25 -18.59 -18.10
N ASP A 315 11.72 -17.53 -17.49
CA ASP A 315 12.21 -16.97 -16.22
C ASP A 315 11.43 -17.47 -15.00
N LEU A 316 10.70 -18.58 -15.14
CA LEU A 316 10.00 -19.19 -14.02
C LEU A 316 11.02 -19.78 -13.03
N ALA A 317 11.00 -19.32 -11.78
CA ALA A 317 11.81 -19.92 -10.73
C ALA A 317 11.25 -21.29 -10.33
N THR A 318 12.14 -22.26 -10.16
CA THR A 318 11.80 -23.58 -9.66
C THR A 318 11.45 -23.54 -8.17
N PRO A 319 10.61 -24.45 -7.67
CA PRO A 319 10.34 -24.57 -6.23
C PRO A 319 11.61 -24.76 -5.39
N ALA A 320 12.65 -25.39 -5.95
CA ALA A 320 13.93 -25.58 -5.27
C ALA A 320 14.71 -24.27 -5.12
N GLU A 321 14.78 -23.45 -6.17
CA GLU A 321 15.39 -22.10 -6.11
C GLU A 321 14.66 -21.22 -5.06
N VAL A 322 13.32 -21.29 -5.03
CA VAL A 322 12.50 -20.55 -4.06
C VAL A 322 12.74 -21.06 -2.64
N ALA A 323 12.68 -22.38 -2.42
CA ALA A 323 12.93 -22.98 -1.11
C ALA A 323 14.33 -22.66 -0.59
N GLY A 324 15.33 -22.61 -1.48
CA GLY A 324 16.70 -22.20 -1.16
C GLY A 324 16.78 -20.85 -0.46
N ARG A 325 15.91 -19.89 -0.82
CA ARG A 325 15.83 -18.56 -0.20
C ARG A 325 15.38 -18.56 1.25
N PHE A 326 14.74 -19.64 1.70
CA PHE A 326 14.17 -19.77 3.05
C PHE A 326 14.84 -20.87 3.88
N LEU A 327 15.85 -21.56 3.33
CA LEU A 327 16.59 -22.55 4.09
C LEU A 327 17.32 -21.88 5.27
N PRO A 328 17.10 -22.34 6.50
CA PRO A 328 17.80 -21.79 7.66
C PRO A 328 19.31 -21.94 7.49
N ALA A 329 20.03 -20.84 7.65
CA ALA A 329 21.49 -20.82 7.62
C ALA A 329 22.02 -19.80 8.62
N MET A 330 23.25 -20.02 9.09
CA MET A 330 23.90 -19.07 9.99
C MET A 330 24.15 -17.73 9.29
N PRO A 331 23.93 -16.59 9.98
CA PRO A 331 24.20 -15.29 9.41
C PRO A 331 25.68 -15.16 9.04
N ARG A 332 25.93 -14.55 7.90
CA ARG A 332 27.25 -14.19 7.42
C ARG A 332 27.77 -13.03 8.27
N LEU A 333 28.83 -13.27 9.02
CA LEU A 333 29.46 -12.28 9.91
C LEU A 333 30.68 -11.60 9.29
N THR A 334 31.01 -11.92 8.04
CA THR A 334 32.12 -11.32 7.29
C THR A 334 31.67 -10.96 5.88
N SER A 335 32.14 -9.85 5.34
CA SER A 335 31.86 -9.45 3.95
C SER A 335 33.15 -9.33 3.15
N PRO A 336 33.08 -9.43 1.81
CA PRO A 336 34.22 -9.14 0.96
C PRO A 336 34.79 -7.74 1.24
N PRO A 337 36.12 -7.53 1.11
CA PRO A 337 36.72 -6.20 1.09
C PRO A 337 36.13 -5.34 -0.04
N VAL A 338 35.94 -4.04 0.23
CA VAL A 338 35.34 -3.11 -0.75
C VAL A 338 36.10 -3.11 -2.08
N GLY A 339 37.44 -3.16 -2.05
CA GLY A 339 38.25 -3.23 -3.28
C GLY A 339 37.95 -4.46 -4.14
N GLN A 340 37.69 -5.62 -3.53
CA GLN A 340 37.32 -6.83 -4.28
C GLN A 340 35.92 -6.71 -4.88
N LEU A 341 34.97 -6.17 -4.10
CA LEU A 341 33.62 -5.91 -4.58
C LEU A 341 33.61 -4.95 -5.78
N LEU A 342 34.36 -3.85 -5.68
CA LEU A 342 34.44 -2.85 -6.76
C LEU A 342 35.12 -3.41 -8.01
N ALA A 343 36.09 -4.32 -7.85
CA ALA A 343 36.74 -4.98 -8.98
C ALA A 343 35.84 -6.03 -9.66
N ALA A 344 34.97 -6.70 -8.91
CA ALA A 344 34.06 -7.72 -9.44
C ALA A 344 32.77 -7.13 -10.04
N ALA A 345 32.23 -6.06 -9.46
CA ALA A 345 30.91 -5.56 -9.82
C ALA A 345 30.90 -4.80 -11.17
N ALA A 346 29.91 -5.08 -12.02
CA ALA A 346 29.75 -4.45 -13.34
C ALA A 346 29.61 -2.92 -13.24
N PRO A 347 30.04 -2.13 -14.25
CA PRO A 347 29.86 -0.66 -14.24
C PRO A 347 28.40 -0.26 -13.93
N ILE A 348 28.16 0.88 -13.25
CA ILE A 348 26.78 1.33 -12.87
C ILE A 348 25.87 1.44 -14.12
N ALA A 349 26.46 1.71 -15.29
CA ALA A 349 25.75 1.83 -16.56
C ALA A 349 25.31 0.47 -17.15
N ASP A 350 25.89 -0.64 -16.70
CA ASP A 350 25.53 -1.98 -17.17
C ASP A 350 24.38 -2.55 -16.33
N THR A 351 23.15 -2.24 -16.74
CA THR A 351 21.92 -2.71 -16.09
C THR A 351 21.57 -4.16 -16.44
N LEU A 352 22.32 -4.80 -17.32
CA LEU A 352 22.12 -6.20 -17.75
C LEU A 352 23.19 -7.14 -17.20
N GLY A 353 24.20 -6.60 -16.51
CA GLY A 353 25.26 -7.36 -15.89
C GLY A 353 24.75 -8.38 -14.89
N THR A 354 25.29 -9.60 -14.96
CA THR A 354 25.00 -10.64 -13.98
C THR A 354 25.72 -10.31 -12.66
N ARG A 355 24.99 -10.33 -11.55
CA ARG A 355 25.57 -10.15 -10.21
C ARG A 355 26.65 -11.19 -9.94
N GLN A 356 27.76 -10.74 -9.35
CA GLN A 356 28.89 -11.59 -8.98
C GLN A 356 28.76 -12.14 -7.56
N PRO A 357 29.45 -13.26 -7.22
CA PRO A 357 29.47 -13.83 -5.86
C PRO A 357 29.78 -12.83 -4.75
N GLU A 358 30.66 -11.87 -5.01
CA GLU A 358 31.06 -10.82 -4.07
C GLU A 358 29.90 -9.87 -3.77
N GLU A 359 29.05 -9.56 -4.77
CA GLU A 359 27.87 -8.71 -4.60
C GLU A 359 26.80 -9.41 -3.77
N TYR A 360 26.61 -10.73 -4.00
CA TYR A 360 25.73 -11.55 -3.18
C TYR A 360 26.22 -11.60 -1.73
N ALA A 361 27.50 -11.89 -1.49
CA ALA A 361 28.07 -11.95 -0.15
C ALA A 361 28.03 -10.59 0.57
N TRP A 362 28.22 -9.49 -0.15
CA TRP A 362 28.07 -8.13 0.37
C TRP A 362 26.64 -7.85 0.81
N SER A 363 25.67 -8.17 -0.05
CA SER A 363 24.26 -7.98 0.22
C SER A 363 23.77 -8.85 1.38
N GLU A 364 24.09 -10.14 1.39
CA GLU A 364 23.74 -11.06 2.48
C GLU A 364 24.26 -10.56 3.83
N TYR A 365 25.53 -10.19 3.92
CA TYR A 365 26.10 -9.64 5.14
C TYR A 365 25.32 -8.39 5.61
N ASN A 366 25.00 -7.48 4.69
CA ASN A 366 24.25 -6.27 5.03
C ASN A 366 22.84 -6.60 5.57
N HIS A 367 22.15 -7.56 4.96
CA HIS A 367 20.86 -8.04 5.44
C HIS A 367 20.97 -8.72 6.81
N HIS A 368 21.96 -9.59 7.03
CA HIS A 368 22.19 -10.25 8.32
C HIS A 368 22.52 -9.25 9.42
N ALA A 369 23.37 -8.27 9.14
CA ALA A 369 23.71 -7.20 10.07
C ALA A 369 22.49 -6.35 10.43
N ALA A 370 21.70 -5.93 9.44
CA ALA A 370 20.43 -5.25 9.68
C ALA A 370 19.47 -6.12 10.49
N GLY A 371 19.41 -7.43 10.19
CA GLY A 371 18.62 -8.42 10.90
C GLY A 371 18.98 -8.52 12.37
N MET A 372 20.26 -8.46 12.74
CA MET A 372 20.70 -8.43 14.15
C MET A 372 20.11 -7.22 14.89
N PHE A 373 20.18 -6.02 14.31
CA PHE A 373 19.58 -4.82 14.90
C PHE A 373 18.06 -4.95 15.04
N VAL A 374 17.37 -5.33 13.97
CA VAL A 374 15.90 -5.41 13.94
C VAL A 374 15.37 -6.53 14.84
N PHE A 375 16.02 -7.68 14.86
CA PHE A 375 15.67 -8.78 15.75
C PHE A 375 15.88 -8.41 17.21
N ALA A 376 17.01 -7.78 17.57
CA ALA A 376 17.25 -7.28 18.91
C ALA A 376 16.19 -6.25 19.33
N MET A 377 15.83 -5.31 18.44
CA MET A 377 14.72 -4.40 18.67
C MET A 377 13.42 -5.16 18.96
N GLY A 378 13.11 -6.21 18.18
CA GLY A 378 11.88 -7.00 18.32
C GLY A 378 11.81 -7.74 19.66
N VAL A 379 12.91 -8.38 20.05
CA VAL A 379 13.06 -9.04 21.36
C VAL A 379 12.87 -8.03 22.50
N LEU A 380 13.51 -6.85 22.42
CA LEU A 380 13.38 -5.82 23.44
C LEU A 380 11.97 -5.23 23.49
N ALA A 381 11.29 -5.05 22.36
CA ALA A 381 9.89 -4.62 22.31
C ALA A 381 8.96 -5.65 22.99
N VAL A 382 9.21 -6.95 22.79
CA VAL A 382 8.49 -8.03 23.48
C VAL A 382 8.78 -8.01 24.99
N LEU A 383 10.03 -7.87 25.40
CA LEU A 383 10.43 -7.83 26.82
C LEU A 383 9.85 -6.62 27.54
N GLU A 384 9.89 -5.45 26.91
CA GLU A 384 9.26 -4.24 27.42
C GLU A 384 7.75 -4.46 27.64
N ARG A 385 7.07 -5.07 26.66
CA ARG A 385 5.65 -5.41 26.76
C ARG A 385 5.36 -6.41 27.89
N ALA A 386 6.25 -7.38 28.10
CA ALA A 386 6.17 -8.32 29.23
C ALA A 386 6.48 -7.66 30.59
N GLY A 387 6.86 -6.39 30.61
CA GLY A 387 7.07 -5.59 31.81
C GLY A 387 8.46 -5.69 32.43
N ARG A 388 9.41 -6.44 31.83
CA ARG A 388 10.79 -6.57 32.33
C ARG A 388 11.81 -6.85 31.21
N PRO A 389 12.99 -6.21 31.24
CA PRO A 389 13.46 -5.16 32.16
C PRO A 389 13.07 -3.73 31.72
N ARG A 390 13.02 -2.77 32.65
CA ARG A 390 12.59 -1.38 32.37
C ARG A 390 13.43 -0.65 31.32
N TRP A 391 14.71 -1.02 31.15
CA TRP A 391 15.58 -0.41 30.15
C TRP A 391 15.22 -0.85 28.72
N ALA A 392 14.45 -1.93 28.54
CA ALA A 392 14.03 -2.42 27.22
C ALA A 392 13.24 -1.37 26.43
N ARG A 393 12.58 -0.41 27.10
CA ARG A 393 11.91 0.75 26.47
C ARG A 393 12.82 1.63 25.60
N HIS A 394 14.13 1.49 25.72
CA HIS A 394 15.11 2.23 24.94
C HIS A 394 15.54 1.53 23.65
N TRP A 395 14.89 0.40 23.30
CA TRP A 395 15.10 -0.30 22.04
C TRP A 395 15.12 0.58 20.78
N PRO A 396 14.37 1.71 20.64
CA PRO A 396 14.41 2.49 19.41
C PRO A 396 15.76 3.16 19.16
N LEU A 397 16.66 3.26 20.15
CA LEU A 397 18.02 3.75 19.95
C LEU A 397 18.84 2.84 19.04
N LEU A 398 18.48 1.56 18.93
CA LEU A 398 19.14 0.64 17.99
C LEU A 398 18.93 1.03 16.53
N PHE A 399 17.87 1.79 16.20
CA PHE A 399 17.73 2.39 14.87
C PHE A 399 18.88 3.36 14.54
N LEU A 400 19.48 4.03 15.51
CA LEU A 400 20.63 4.92 15.26
C LEU A 400 21.88 4.10 14.87
N GLY A 401 22.07 2.95 15.52
CA GLY A 401 23.11 1.99 15.14
C GLY A 401 22.88 1.43 13.74
N LEU A 402 21.64 1.03 13.42
CA LEU A 402 21.24 0.58 12.09
C LEU A 402 21.44 1.68 11.03
N ALA A 403 21.04 2.92 11.32
CA ALA A 403 21.21 4.05 10.42
C ALA A 403 22.68 4.35 10.15
N ALA A 404 23.53 4.34 11.18
CA ALA A 404 24.97 4.52 11.02
C ALA A 404 25.58 3.40 10.16
N PHE A 405 25.17 2.15 10.40
CA PHE A 405 25.58 1.00 9.59
C PHE A 405 25.18 1.17 8.11
N MET A 406 23.91 1.46 7.85
CA MET A 406 23.37 1.67 6.50
C MET A 406 24.04 2.86 5.79
N PHE A 407 24.25 3.97 6.50
CA PHE A 407 24.91 5.16 5.96
C PHE A 407 26.33 4.86 5.43
N ILE A 408 27.04 3.96 6.10
CA ILE A 408 28.40 3.58 5.69
C ILE A 408 28.34 2.57 4.55
N ARG A 409 27.44 1.57 4.60
CA ARG A 409 27.54 0.35 3.78
C ARG A 409 26.57 0.20 2.62
N ASN A 410 25.49 0.97 2.55
CA ASN A 410 24.49 0.78 1.49
C ASN A 410 25.09 0.98 0.09
N ASP A 411 25.99 1.95 -0.04
CA ASP A 411 26.53 2.41 -1.32
C ASP A 411 28.05 2.20 -1.38
N PRO A 412 28.54 1.00 -1.75
CA PRO A 412 29.98 0.70 -1.72
C PRO A 412 30.81 1.55 -2.69
N ARG A 413 30.16 2.16 -3.69
CA ARG A 413 30.78 3.06 -4.68
C ARG A 413 30.83 4.52 -4.23
N ALA A 414 30.04 4.89 -3.23
CA ALA A 414 29.96 6.25 -2.72
C ALA A 414 30.78 6.42 -1.43
N TRP A 415 31.15 7.66 -1.15
CA TRP A 415 31.71 8.04 0.15
C TRP A 415 30.81 7.55 1.31
N PRO A 416 31.37 7.00 2.41
CA PRO A 416 32.79 7.00 2.77
C PRO A 416 33.61 5.80 2.28
N LEU A 417 33.01 4.81 1.63
CA LEU A 417 33.70 3.58 1.25
C LEU A 417 34.34 3.63 -0.13
N GLY A 418 33.60 4.19 -1.10
CA GLY A 418 33.98 4.19 -2.50
C GLY A 418 34.62 5.51 -2.96
N PRO A 419 35.07 5.53 -4.22
CA PRO A 419 35.79 6.69 -4.78
C PRO A 419 34.89 7.89 -5.08
N ALA A 420 33.58 7.71 -5.28
CA ALA A 420 32.68 8.81 -5.64
C ALA A 420 32.46 9.76 -4.46
N GLY A 421 32.51 11.06 -4.73
CA GLY A 421 32.33 12.08 -3.70
C GLY A 421 30.92 12.10 -3.11
N PHE A 422 30.77 12.65 -1.90
CA PHE A 422 29.46 12.71 -1.22
C PHE A 422 28.39 13.42 -2.08
N TRP A 423 28.66 14.63 -2.56
CA TRP A 423 27.70 15.40 -3.36
C TRP A 423 27.49 14.84 -4.77
N GLU A 424 28.55 14.29 -5.36
CA GLU A 424 28.50 13.62 -6.67
C GLU A 424 27.57 12.42 -6.62
N SER A 425 27.71 11.57 -5.60
CA SER A 425 26.88 10.38 -5.44
C SER A 425 25.39 10.68 -5.22
N MET A 426 25.03 11.85 -4.68
CA MET A 426 23.64 12.25 -4.48
C MET A 426 22.88 12.52 -5.79
N ALA A 427 23.59 12.67 -6.91
CA ALA A 427 22.97 12.74 -8.23
C ALA A 427 22.46 11.36 -8.73
N LEU A 428 22.95 10.27 -8.13
CA LEU A 428 22.51 8.91 -8.44
C LEU A 428 21.21 8.60 -7.68
N PRO A 429 20.11 8.25 -8.37
CA PRO A 429 18.81 8.04 -7.73
C PRO A 429 18.78 6.97 -6.63
N ASP A 430 19.53 5.88 -6.81
CA ASP A 430 19.69 4.78 -5.87
C ASP A 430 20.37 5.23 -4.57
N VAL A 431 21.49 5.95 -4.69
CA VAL A 431 22.18 6.53 -3.53
C VAL A 431 21.27 7.53 -2.81
N LEU A 432 20.62 8.44 -3.54
CA LEU A 432 19.69 9.40 -2.93
C LEU A 432 18.57 8.69 -2.17
N GLN A 433 17.97 7.64 -2.75
CA GLN A 433 16.96 6.82 -2.10
C GLN A 433 17.48 6.17 -0.81
N HIS A 434 18.68 5.57 -0.84
CA HIS A 434 19.30 4.97 0.34
C HIS A 434 19.55 6.01 1.45
N ARG A 435 20.00 7.22 1.10
CA ARG A 435 20.26 8.30 2.05
C ARG A 435 18.99 8.84 2.68
N LEU A 436 17.92 8.99 1.89
CA LEU A 436 16.59 9.33 2.40
C LEU A 436 16.05 8.23 3.33
N ALA A 437 16.27 6.95 3.00
CA ALA A 437 15.89 5.84 3.87
C ALA A 437 16.66 5.86 5.21
N VAL A 438 17.96 6.18 5.20
CA VAL A 438 18.74 6.38 6.44
C VAL A 438 18.16 7.49 7.29
N LEU A 439 17.82 8.64 6.71
CA LEU A 439 17.16 9.75 7.43
C LEU A 439 15.82 9.33 8.04
N LEU A 440 15.04 8.53 7.30
CA LEU A 440 13.79 7.96 7.79
C LEU A 440 14.01 7.03 8.99
N VAL A 441 15.03 6.18 8.95
CA VAL A 441 15.39 5.28 10.07
C VAL A 441 15.82 6.09 11.31
N VAL A 442 16.61 7.16 11.13
CA VAL A 442 16.96 8.08 12.22
C VAL A 442 15.71 8.72 12.82
N ALA A 443 14.80 9.21 11.98
CA ALA A 443 13.54 9.80 12.42
C ALA A 443 12.70 8.78 13.20
N LEU A 444 12.53 7.56 12.70
CA LEU A 444 11.84 6.47 13.39
C LEU A 444 12.39 6.23 14.80
N GLY A 445 13.72 6.11 14.93
CA GLY A 445 14.38 5.89 16.21
C GLY A 445 14.22 7.05 17.19
N LEU A 446 14.48 8.28 16.75
CA LEU A 446 14.40 9.45 17.62
C LEU A 446 12.96 9.74 18.06
N PHE A 447 11.99 9.74 17.14
CA PHE A 447 10.60 10.03 17.48
C PHE A 447 10.03 8.96 18.43
N GLU A 448 10.22 7.68 18.13
CA GLU A 448 9.70 6.62 18.99
C GLU A 448 10.37 6.62 20.37
N TRP A 449 11.69 6.85 20.43
CA TRP A 449 12.38 6.98 21.71
C TRP A 449 11.88 8.17 22.53
N LEU A 450 11.79 9.36 21.93
CA LEU A 450 11.31 10.58 22.59
C LEU A 450 9.86 10.46 23.08
N VAL A 451 9.01 9.77 22.32
CA VAL A 451 7.64 9.43 22.74
C VAL A 451 7.65 8.50 23.94
N ARG A 452 8.47 7.44 23.92
CA ARG A 452 8.53 6.45 25.02
C ARG A 452 9.05 6.99 26.33
N ILE A 453 9.99 7.94 26.29
CA ILE A 453 10.51 8.58 27.51
C ILE A 453 9.67 9.78 27.97
N GLY A 454 8.55 10.07 27.30
CA GLY A 454 7.63 11.15 27.69
C GLY A 454 8.07 12.56 27.31
N ARG A 455 9.14 12.74 26.52
CA ARG A 455 9.56 14.06 26.02
C ARG A 455 8.61 14.62 24.96
N LEU A 456 7.94 13.74 24.21
CA LEU A 456 6.87 14.10 23.26
C LEU A 456 5.50 13.65 23.79
N GLY A 457 4.93 14.46 24.70
CA GLY A 457 3.67 14.12 25.40
C GLY A 457 2.37 14.30 24.60
N ARG A 458 2.39 15.01 23.45
CA ARG A 458 1.15 15.22 22.67
C ARG A 458 0.67 13.89 22.08
N PRO A 459 -0.62 13.52 22.21
CA PRO A 459 -1.14 12.23 21.74
C PRO A 459 -0.85 11.92 20.27
N GLY A 460 -0.80 12.95 19.42
CA GLY A 460 -0.51 12.79 17.99
C GLY A 460 0.89 12.26 17.69
N TRP A 461 1.90 12.58 18.51
CA TRP A 461 3.28 12.13 18.27
C TRP A 461 3.44 10.61 18.38
N ARG A 462 2.61 9.97 19.21
CA ARG A 462 2.57 8.51 19.37
C ARG A 462 2.17 7.78 18.08
N LEU A 463 1.56 8.48 17.13
CA LEU A 463 1.08 7.92 15.87
C LEU A 463 2.09 8.04 14.72
N VAL A 464 3.21 8.74 14.92
CA VAL A 464 4.23 8.92 13.87
C VAL A 464 4.91 7.59 13.55
N PHE A 465 5.41 6.88 14.57
CA PHE A 465 6.05 5.57 14.39
C PHE A 465 5.16 4.56 13.64
N PRO A 466 3.92 4.25 14.09
CA PRO A 466 3.08 3.29 13.37
C PRO A 466 2.75 3.72 11.94
N LEU A 467 2.59 5.03 11.69
CA LEU A 467 2.34 5.53 10.34
C LEU A 467 3.55 5.34 9.43
N LEU A 468 4.76 5.66 9.91
CA LEU A 468 5.98 5.47 9.14
C LEU A 468 6.25 3.99 8.86
N CYS A 469 5.96 3.09 9.81
CA CYS A 469 6.02 1.64 9.59
C CYS A 469 5.03 1.17 8.52
N ALA A 470 3.77 1.62 8.59
CA ALA A 470 2.75 1.26 7.61
C ALA A 470 3.08 1.79 6.20
N VAL A 471 3.55 3.04 6.10
CA VAL A 471 3.98 3.65 4.84
C VAL A 471 5.22 2.94 4.29
N GLY A 472 6.23 2.68 5.13
CA GLY A 472 7.42 1.95 4.73
C GLY A 472 7.10 0.54 4.22
N GLY A 473 6.20 -0.18 4.90
CA GLY A 473 5.70 -1.48 4.44
C GLY A 473 4.94 -1.39 3.12
N ALA A 474 4.06 -0.40 2.96
CA ALA A 474 3.35 -0.18 1.71
C ALA A 474 4.30 0.15 0.54
N VAL A 475 5.29 1.01 0.77
CA VAL A 475 6.31 1.35 -0.23
C VAL A 475 7.13 0.12 -0.61
N LEU A 476 7.55 -0.69 0.37
CA LEU A 476 8.29 -1.93 0.14
C LEU A 476 7.51 -2.91 -0.75
N LEU A 477 6.20 -3.02 -0.55
CA LEU A 477 5.33 -3.86 -1.39
C LEU A 477 5.06 -3.28 -2.79
N THR A 478 5.31 -1.99 -3.00
CA THR A 478 5.20 -1.34 -4.31
C THR A 478 6.51 -1.18 -5.04
N HIS A 479 7.62 -1.54 -4.40
CA HIS A 479 8.94 -1.47 -5.00
C HIS A 479 9.18 -2.77 -5.78
N SER A 480 8.87 -2.77 -7.08
CA SER A 480 9.20 -3.87 -7.98
C SER A 480 10.27 -3.42 -8.99
N HIS A 481 11.25 -4.30 -9.22
CA HIS A 481 12.37 -4.04 -10.13
C HIS A 481 12.17 -4.65 -11.53
N ALA A 482 10.97 -5.17 -11.83
CA ALA A 482 10.65 -5.98 -13.00
C ALA A 482 10.79 -5.27 -14.35
N MET A 483 12.01 -5.15 -14.87
CA MET A 483 12.23 -4.57 -16.20
C MET A 483 13.10 -5.45 -17.09
N PHE A 484 14.08 -6.18 -16.55
CA PHE A 484 15.08 -6.87 -17.38
C PHE A 484 15.48 -8.28 -16.94
N ASN A 485 15.36 -8.67 -15.66
CA ASN A 485 15.68 -10.02 -15.20
C ASN A 485 14.63 -10.55 -14.21
N LEU A 486 13.49 -11.00 -14.77
CA LEU A 486 12.29 -11.36 -14.01
C LEU A 486 12.57 -12.42 -12.93
N LYS A 487 13.40 -13.43 -13.21
CA LYS A 487 13.70 -14.49 -12.25
C LYS A 487 14.54 -13.98 -11.08
N ALA A 488 15.63 -13.27 -11.38
CA ALA A 488 16.53 -12.77 -10.33
C ALA A 488 15.83 -11.73 -9.44
N GLU A 489 15.03 -10.85 -10.03
CA GLU A 489 14.25 -9.84 -9.31
C GLU A 489 13.16 -10.50 -8.45
N PHE A 490 12.44 -11.49 -8.99
CA PHE A 490 11.47 -12.28 -8.21
C PHE A 490 12.14 -12.98 -7.01
N LEU A 491 13.29 -13.62 -7.22
CA LEU A 491 14.00 -14.33 -6.15
C LEU A 491 14.53 -13.40 -5.06
N ALA A 492 14.74 -12.11 -5.35
CA ALA A 492 14.97 -11.10 -4.32
C ALA A 492 13.64 -10.68 -3.66
N GLU A 493 12.59 -10.44 -4.44
CA GLU A 493 11.27 -9.99 -3.98
C GLU A 493 10.60 -11.00 -3.03
N VAL A 494 10.79 -12.31 -3.27
CA VAL A 494 10.09 -13.37 -2.52
C VAL A 494 10.36 -13.32 -1.01
N SER A 495 11.56 -12.90 -0.60
CA SER A 495 11.90 -12.69 0.82
C SER A 495 11.45 -11.33 1.35
N HIS A 496 11.32 -10.31 0.49
CA HIS A 496 10.92 -8.96 0.86
C HIS A 496 9.41 -8.78 1.04
N ALA A 497 8.60 -9.48 0.23
CA ALA A 497 7.15 -9.40 0.32
C ALA A 497 6.61 -9.76 1.73
N PRO A 498 7.05 -10.86 2.39
CA PRO A 498 6.69 -11.14 3.79
C PRO A 498 7.08 -10.01 4.75
N MET A 499 8.26 -9.40 4.58
CA MET A 499 8.69 -8.28 5.42
C MET A 499 7.79 -7.06 5.24
N GLY A 500 7.36 -6.76 4.01
CA GLY A 500 6.40 -5.69 3.72
C GLY A 500 5.04 -5.92 4.40
N ILE A 501 4.51 -7.14 4.33
CA ILE A 501 3.26 -7.52 5.03
C ILE A 501 3.43 -7.34 6.54
N LEU A 502 4.52 -7.85 7.12
CA LEU A 502 4.80 -7.72 8.55
C LEU A 502 4.97 -6.25 8.96
N ALA A 503 5.57 -5.40 8.13
CA ALA A 503 5.71 -3.97 8.41
C ALA A 503 4.34 -3.25 8.42
N VAL A 504 3.42 -3.64 7.52
CA VAL A 504 2.03 -3.14 7.51
C VAL A 504 1.28 -3.61 8.77
N LEU A 505 1.41 -4.89 9.14
CA LEU A 505 0.82 -5.43 10.38
C LEU A 505 1.42 -4.78 11.63
N MET A 506 2.72 -4.48 11.62
CA MET A 506 3.39 -3.75 12.69
C MET A 506 2.83 -2.34 12.85
N GLY A 507 2.73 -1.58 11.75
CA GLY A 507 2.20 -0.22 11.75
C GLY A 507 0.76 -0.17 12.24
N TRP A 508 -0.13 -0.96 11.65
CA TRP A 508 -1.56 -0.94 12.00
C TRP A 508 -1.86 -1.63 13.35
N GLY A 509 -1.10 -2.65 13.74
CA GLY A 509 -1.19 -3.26 15.07
C GLY A 509 -0.87 -2.25 16.18
N ARG A 510 0.23 -1.50 16.02
CA ARG A 510 0.60 -0.42 16.96
C ARG A 510 -0.39 0.76 16.90
N TRP A 511 -0.91 1.10 15.72
CA TRP A 511 -1.95 2.13 15.59
C TRP A 511 -3.20 1.78 16.39
N ILE A 512 -3.70 0.55 16.24
CA ILE A 512 -4.88 0.05 16.95
C ILE A 512 -4.60 0.01 18.46
N GLU A 513 -3.45 -0.52 18.87
CA GLU A 513 -3.06 -0.59 20.29
C GLU A 513 -3.16 0.77 20.98
N LEU A 514 -2.62 1.82 20.35
CA LEU A 514 -2.60 3.18 20.90
C LEU A 514 -3.97 3.86 20.94
N ARG A 515 -4.93 3.37 20.15
CA ARG A 515 -6.28 3.92 20.04
C ARG A 515 -7.30 3.17 20.91
N LEU A 516 -6.99 1.95 21.33
CA LEU A 516 -7.86 1.14 22.18
C LEU A 516 -7.67 1.46 23.67
N PRO A 517 -8.73 1.31 24.49
CA PRO A 517 -8.61 1.32 25.95
C PRO A 517 -7.67 0.21 26.45
N GLU A 518 -7.09 0.38 27.64
CA GLU A 518 -6.07 -0.52 28.21
C GLU A 518 -6.47 -2.00 28.24
N GLY A 519 -7.75 -2.32 28.48
CA GLY A 519 -8.25 -3.70 28.48
C GLY A 519 -8.42 -4.37 27.10
N ALA A 520 -8.30 -3.63 26.00
CA ALA A 520 -8.51 -4.13 24.64
C ALA A 520 -7.26 -4.07 23.74
N SER A 521 -6.17 -3.49 24.24
CA SER A 521 -4.92 -3.26 23.47
C SER A 521 -3.96 -4.47 23.46
N GLY A 522 -4.32 -5.56 24.17
CA GLY A 522 -3.52 -6.77 24.34
C GLY A 522 -3.07 -7.42 23.03
N VAL A 523 -4.00 -7.85 22.18
CA VAL A 523 -3.69 -8.55 20.92
C VAL A 523 -2.94 -7.65 19.93
N PRO A 524 -3.41 -6.43 19.59
CA PRO A 524 -2.71 -5.57 18.63
C PRO A 524 -1.28 -5.21 19.06
N GLY A 525 -1.06 -5.06 20.37
CA GLY A 525 0.26 -4.79 20.91
C GLY A 525 1.24 -5.97 20.80
N TRP A 526 0.75 -7.22 20.86
CA TRP A 526 1.57 -8.40 20.58
C TRP A 526 1.86 -8.56 19.09
N VAL A 527 0.86 -8.30 18.24
CA VAL A 527 1.01 -8.38 16.77
C VAL A 527 2.18 -7.52 16.31
N TRP A 528 2.24 -6.23 16.69
CA TRP A 528 3.31 -5.38 16.16
C TRP A 528 4.69 -5.75 16.69
N ALA A 529 4.81 -6.11 17.97
CA ALA A 529 6.11 -6.45 18.57
C ALA A 529 6.67 -7.74 17.95
N LEU A 530 5.81 -8.75 17.76
CA LEU A 530 6.20 -9.99 17.09
C LEU A 530 6.51 -9.78 15.61
N SER A 531 5.74 -8.94 14.89
CA SER A 531 6.03 -8.60 13.50
C SER A 531 7.42 -7.98 13.35
N MET A 532 7.85 -7.10 14.26
CA MET A 532 9.20 -6.53 14.23
C MET A 532 10.28 -7.59 14.41
N GLY A 533 10.09 -8.51 15.36
CA GLY A 533 11.00 -9.64 15.57
C GLY A 533 11.06 -10.57 14.36
N LEU A 534 9.93 -10.87 13.73
CA LEU A 534 9.86 -11.71 12.54
C LEU A 534 10.55 -11.08 11.32
N ILE A 535 10.44 -9.76 11.13
CA ILE A 535 11.22 -9.06 10.09
C ILE A 535 12.72 -9.26 10.34
N GLY A 536 13.17 -9.06 11.59
CA GLY A 536 14.56 -9.31 11.97
C GLY A 536 14.99 -10.75 11.73
N ALA A 537 14.12 -11.72 12.04
CA ALA A 537 14.40 -13.14 11.82
C ALA A 537 14.53 -13.49 10.33
N ILE A 538 13.66 -12.95 9.47
CA ILE A 538 13.77 -13.12 8.00
C ILE A 538 15.10 -12.55 7.51
N LEU A 539 15.47 -11.35 7.97
CA LEU A 539 16.73 -10.73 7.61
C LEU A 539 17.95 -11.54 8.08
N LEU A 540 17.88 -12.19 9.25
CA LEU A 540 18.97 -13.02 9.79
C LEU A 540 19.21 -14.30 9.00
N VAL A 541 18.18 -14.86 8.36
CA VAL A 541 18.29 -16.05 7.51
C VAL A 541 18.26 -15.73 6.02
N TYR A 542 18.30 -14.46 5.65
CA TYR A 542 18.21 -14.00 4.27
C TYR A 542 19.32 -14.60 3.40
N ARG A 543 18.95 -15.04 2.18
CA ARG A 543 19.88 -15.63 1.22
C ARG A 543 19.59 -15.14 -0.18
N GLU A 544 20.66 -14.91 -0.93
CA GLU A 544 20.56 -14.61 -2.37
C GLU A 544 21.01 -15.76 -3.27
N THR A 545 21.64 -16.79 -2.71
CA THR A 545 22.17 -17.95 -3.44
C THR A 545 21.57 -19.24 -2.93
#